data_AF-A0A3D1QC79-F1
#
_entry.id   AF-A0A3D1QC79-F1
#
_cell.length_a   1.000
_cell.length_b   1.000
_cell.length_c   1.000
_cell.angle_alpha   90.00
_cell.angle_beta   90.00
_cell.angle_gamma   90.00
#
_symmetry.space_group_name_H-M   'P 1'
#
loop_
_entity.id
_entity.type
_entity.pdbx_description
1 polymer ?
#
loop_
_entity_poly.entity_id
_entity_poly.type
_entity_poly.pdbx_seq_one_letter_code
_entity_poly.pdbx_strand_id
1 'polypeptide(L)'
;MKAMEQAAAKTADKPKQVAVKKEPGLDVKVFGTLGKIGQCPRNVNDVYSLGTTLQHYIESRYLELASLNQWPDKDLCKDLAEKQLEGKRQVDVLRLANLNQLLIYFYDNGGPIIEDPVPEQETRMIMPFFNRIMINFEKHIHAVLMSAIKGKTPSGNLEACVNGVLISTYSAISDLYQDTTMQNAFMELADVTRQFA
;
A
#
# COMPACT_ATOMS: atom_id res chain seq x y z
N MET A 1 71.63 -14.93 -47.75
CA MET A 1 70.68 -15.80 -48.48
C MET A 1 69.62 -16.25 -47.50
N LYS A 2 68.34 -16.00 -47.83
CA LYS A 2 67.09 -16.64 -47.35
C LYS A 2 66.81 -16.67 -45.84
N ALA A 3 65.84 -15.89 -45.35
CA ALA A 3 64.38 -16.17 -45.32
C ALA A 3 64.02 -17.01 -44.08
N MET A 4 63.40 -16.38 -43.07
CA MET A 4 61.96 -16.47 -42.75
C MET A 4 61.54 -17.82 -42.17
N GLU A 5 61.38 -17.88 -40.84
CA GLU A 5 60.31 -18.65 -40.19
C GLU A 5 60.06 -18.05 -38.79
N GLN A 6 59.03 -17.22 -38.67
CA GLN A 6 57.76 -17.50 -37.95
C GLN A 6 57.91 -17.40 -36.42
N ALA A 7 57.48 -16.30 -35.77
CA ALA A 7 56.09 -15.88 -35.50
C ALA A 7 55.40 -16.70 -34.40
N ALA A 8 55.28 -16.12 -33.19
CA ALA A 8 54.07 -16.13 -32.35
C ALA A 8 54.33 -15.49 -30.97
N ALA A 9 54.70 -14.21 -30.92
CA ALA A 9 54.48 -13.37 -29.75
C ALA A 9 53.29 -12.45 -30.09
N LYS A 10 52.07 -12.89 -29.75
CA LYS A 10 50.85 -12.08 -29.93
C LYS A 10 50.05 -12.03 -28.63
N THR A 11 50.15 -10.84 -28.01
CA THR A 11 49.04 -10.09 -27.41
C THR A 11 48.18 -10.80 -26.37
N ALA A 12 48.57 -10.67 -25.10
CA ALA A 12 47.62 -10.67 -23.99
C ALA A 12 46.91 -9.30 -23.98
N ASP A 13 45.75 -9.22 -24.65
CA ASP A 13 44.88 -8.05 -24.57
C ASP A 13 44.11 -8.12 -23.24
N LYS A 14 44.38 -7.17 -22.34
CA LYS A 14 43.65 -7.05 -21.07
C LYS A 14 42.19 -6.71 -21.39
N PRO A 15 41.20 -7.36 -20.75
CA PRO A 15 39.81 -7.01 -20.99
C PRO A 15 39.57 -5.54 -20.62
N LYS A 16 39.20 -4.74 -21.61
CA LYS A 16 38.72 -3.37 -21.43
C LYS A 16 37.55 -3.41 -20.47
N GLN A 17 37.71 -2.81 -19.30
CA GLN A 17 36.60 -2.51 -18.41
C GLN A 17 35.62 -1.65 -19.18
N VAL A 18 34.46 -2.22 -19.52
CA VAL A 18 33.34 -1.46 -20.04
C VAL A 18 32.92 -0.54 -18.91
N ALA A 19 33.15 0.76 -19.09
CA ALA A 19 32.65 1.78 -18.20
C ALA A 19 31.12 1.68 -18.19
N VAL A 20 30.59 1.02 -17.15
CA VAL A 20 29.17 1.08 -16.82
C VAL A 20 28.87 2.55 -16.60
N LYS A 21 28.16 3.16 -17.56
CA LYS A 21 27.56 4.48 -17.36
C LYS A 21 26.73 4.36 -16.08
N LYS A 22 27.16 5.02 -15.00
CA LYS A 22 26.31 5.21 -13.83
C LYS A 22 25.04 5.86 -14.35
N GLU A 23 23.92 5.13 -14.30
CA GLU A 23 22.61 5.74 -14.40
C GLU A 23 22.58 6.90 -13.41
N PRO A 24 22.17 8.11 -13.83
CA PRO A 24 22.22 9.28 -12.98
C PRO A 24 21.42 8.96 -11.71
N GLY A 25 22.09 9.15 -10.57
CA GLY A 25 21.67 8.65 -9.27
C GLY A 25 20.20 8.92 -9.01
N LEU A 26 19.41 7.85 -9.04
CA LEU A 26 18.12 7.81 -8.38
C LEU A 26 18.44 8.04 -6.91
N ASP A 27 18.22 9.26 -6.43
CA ASP A 27 18.13 9.59 -5.02
C ASP A 27 16.94 8.79 -4.47
N VAL A 28 17.16 7.48 -4.29
CA VAL A 28 16.17 6.54 -3.76
C VAL A 28 16.11 6.83 -2.28
N LYS A 29 15.47 7.95 -1.95
CA LYS A 29 14.92 8.12 -0.62
C LYS A 29 13.97 6.93 -0.46
N VAL A 30 14.38 5.98 0.38
CA VAL A 30 13.56 4.81 0.69
C VAL A 30 12.24 5.37 1.20
N PHE A 31 11.15 5.09 0.48
CA PHE A 31 9.83 5.43 0.99
C PHE A 31 9.71 4.86 2.40
N GLY A 32 9.35 5.71 3.35
CA GLY A 32 8.89 5.29 4.68
C GLY A 32 7.99 4.04 4.65
N THR A 33 8.17 3.20 5.66
CA THR A 33 7.48 1.93 5.77
C THR A 33 6.12 2.08 6.41
N LEU A 34 5.22 1.15 6.11
CA LEU A 34 3.99 1.01 6.86
C LEU A 34 4.40 0.65 8.30
N GLY A 35 4.07 1.52 9.26
CA GLY A 35 4.38 1.29 10.66
C GLY A 35 3.74 0.00 11.17
N LYS A 36 4.04 -0.37 12.43
CA LYS A 36 3.42 -1.55 13.02
C LYS A 36 1.89 -1.38 13.08
N ILE A 37 1.17 -2.18 12.31
CA ILE A 37 -0.29 -2.24 12.40
C ILE A 37 -0.63 -2.92 13.71
N GLY A 38 -1.38 -2.20 14.55
CA GLY A 38 -1.52 -2.52 15.96
C GLY A 38 -2.07 -3.91 16.21
N GLN A 39 -3.13 -4.31 15.48
CA GLN A 39 -3.84 -5.57 15.68
C GLN A 39 -4.59 -6.00 14.40
N CYS A 40 -4.84 -7.31 14.25
CA CYS A 40 -5.74 -7.86 13.25
C CYS A 40 -7.20 -7.52 13.66
N PRO A 41 -8.04 -6.94 12.79
CA PRO A 41 -9.36 -6.45 13.18
C PRO A 41 -10.26 -7.52 13.80
N ARG A 42 -10.95 -7.16 14.88
CA ARG A 42 -11.88 -8.07 15.59
C ARG A 42 -13.33 -7.60 15.54
N ASN A 43 -13.53 -6.32 15.28
CA ASN A 43 -14.83 -5.68 15.11
C ASN A 43 -14.78 -4.66 13.96
N VAL A 44 -15.96 -4.15 13.58
CA VAL A 44 -16.13 -3.18 12.50
C VAL A 44 -15.33 -1.89 12.72
N ASN A 45 -15.21 -1.43 13.96
CA ASN A 45 -14.44 -0.22 14.27
C ASN A 45 -12.93 -0.41 14.03
N ASP A 46 -12.40 -1.60 14.30
CA ASP A 46 -11.02 -1.94 13.96
C ASP A 46 -10.80 -1.96 12.45
N VAL A 47 -11.78 -2.45 11.69
CA VAL A 47 -11.74 -2.45 10.21
C VAL A 47 -11.62 -1.02 9.70
N TYR A 48 -12.49 -0.11 10.14
CA TYR A 48 -12.41 1.30 9.72
C TYR A 48 -11.13 2.00 10.21
N SER A 49 -10.66 1.67 11.41
CA SER A 49 -9.38 2.19 11.92
C SER A 49 -8.19 1.72 11.08
N LEU A 50 -8.22 0.48 10.59
CA LEU A 50 -7.25 -0.01 9.62
C LEU A 50 -7.39 0.75 8.29
N GLY A 51 -8.61 0.96 7.79
CA GLY A 51 -8.88 1.73 6.57
C GLY A 51 -8.23 3.12 6.59
N THR A 52 -8.47 3.89 7.65
CA THR A 52 -7.86 5.22 7.85
C THR A 52 -6.34 5.18 7.94
N THR A 53 -5.78 4.13 8.56
CA THR A 53 -4.33 3.93 8.66
C THR A 53 -3.70 3.74 7.27
N LEU A 54 -4.34 2.95 6.40
CA LEU A 54 -3.81 2.67 5.06
C LEU A 54 -3.93 3.87 4.13
N GLN A 55 -5.03 4.60 4.19
CA GLN A 55 -5.17 5.86 3.42
C GLN A 55 -4.13 6.89 3.86
N HIS A 56 -3.91 7.05 5.17
CA HIS A 56 -2.87 7.96 5.67
C HIS A 56 -1.45 7.54 5.26
N TYR A 57 -1.19 6.23 5.21
CA TYR A 57 0.07 5.71 4.69
C TYR A 57 0.26 6.11 3.21
N ILE A 58 -0.77 5.92 2.38
CA ILE A 58 -0.74 6.27 0.95
C ILE A 58 -0.60 7.78 0.75
N GLU A 59 -1.38 8.59 1.47
CA GLU A 59 -1.25 10.06 1.51
C GLU A 59 0.21 10.47 1.72
N SER A 60 0.83 9.91 2.76
CA SER A 60 2.24 10.17 3.08
C SER A 60 3.19 9.73 1.96
N ARG A 61 2.88 8.64 1.25
CA ARG A 61 3.69 8.18 0.10
C ARG A 61 3.60 9.16 -1.07
N TYR A 62 2.42 9.70 -1.35
CA TYR A 62 2.25 10.71 -2.40
C TYR A 62 3.00 11.99 -2.08
N LEU A 63 2.93 12.46 -0.83
CA LEU A 63 3.69 13.64 -0.39
C LEU A 63 5.21 13.41 -0.46
N GLU A 64 5.67 12.21 -0.10
CA GLU A 64 7.08 11.84 -0.29
C GLU A 64 7.47 11.85 -1.77
N LEU A 65 6.64 11.29 -2.66
CA LEU A 65 6.87 11.32 -4.10
C LEU A 65 6.94 12.75 -4.65
N ALA A 66 6.03 13.64 -4.22
CA ALA A 66 6.03 15.07 -4.58
C ALA A 66 7.31 15.80 -4.12
N SER A 67 7.93 15.33 -3.04
CA SER A 67 9.17 15.90 -2.51
C SER A 67 10.41 15.51 -3.30
N LEU A 68 10.33 14.47 -4.16
CA LEU A 68 11.47 14.00 -4.95
C LEU A 68 11.74 14.96 -6.12
N ASN A 69 13.01 15.24 -6.37
CA ASN A 69 13.43 16.08 -7.50
C ASN A 69 13.21 15.40 -8.86
N GLN A 70 13.21 14.08 -8.89
CA GLN A 70 13.02 13.28 -10.12
C GLN A 70 11.57 13.21 -10.57
N TRP A 71 10.61 13.54 -9.69
CA TRP A 71 9.21 13.49 -10.02
C TRP A 71 8.76 14.81 -10.64
N PRO A 72 8.32 14.80 -11.92
CA PRO A 72 7.99 16.03 -12.63
C PRO A 72 6.63 16.61 -12.24
N ASP A 73 5.70 15.77 -11.76
CA ASP A 73 4.28 16.12 -11.59
C ASP A 73 3.91 16.28 -10.11
N LYS A 74 4.53 17.27 -9.46
CA LYS A 74 4.41 17.45 -8.00
C LYS A 74 3.00 17.83 -7.57
N ASP A 75 2.27 18.56 -8.40
CA ASP A 75 0.92 19.02 -8.07
C ASP A 75 -0.08 17.86 -8.16
N LEU A 76 0.04 16.96 -9.14
CA LEU A 76 -0.73 15.72 -9.16
C LEU A 76 -0.58 14.94 -7.84
N CYS A 77 0.65 14.78 -7.33
CA CYS A 77 0.85 14.05 -6.08
C CYS A 77 0.20 14.74 -4.87
N LYS A 78 0.11 16.07 -4.83
CA LYS A 78 -0.60 16.78 -3.76
C LYS A 78 -2.10 16.55 -3.88
N ASP A 79 -2.65 16.63 -5.10
CA ASP A 79 -4.07 16.39 -5.36
C ASP A 79 -4.45 14.95 -4.96
N LEU A 80 -3.60 13.97 -5.32
CA LEU A 80 -3.79 12.57 -4.91
C LEU A 80 -3.71 12.38 -3.39
N ALA A 81 -2.81 13.09 -2.70
CA ALA A 81 -2.76 13.06 -1.24
C ALA A 81 -4.04 13.66 -0.62
N GLU A 82 -4.56 14.76 -1.17
CA GLU A 82 -5.82 15.36 -0.71
C GLU A 82 -7.03 14.42 -0.92
N LYS A 83 -7.07 13.70 -2.05
CA LYS A 83 -8.10 12.66 -2.27
C LYS A 83 -8.05 11.55 -1.23
N GLN A 84 -6.86 11.12 -0.79
CA GLN A 84 -6.72 10.13 0.29
C GLN A 84 -7.22 10.69 1.64
N LEU A 85 -7.00 11.98 1.90
CA LEU A 85 -7.53 12.65 3.09
C LEU A 85 -9.06 12.74 3.06
N GLU A 86 -9.66 12.99 1.90
CA GLU A 86 -11.12 12.99 1.74
C GLU A 86 -11.70 11.58 1.90
N GLY A 87 -11.06 10.57 1.31
CA GLY A 87 -11.40 9.16 1.56
C GLY A 87 -11.40 8.82 3.04
N LYS A 88 -10.42 9.33 3.80
CA LYS A 88 -10.33 9.14 5.26
C LYS A 88 -11.51 9.74 6.00
N ARG A 89 -11.97 10.94 5.59
CA ARG A 89 -13.17 11.56 6.18
C ARG A 89 -14.41 10.70 5.94
N GLN A 90 -14.54 10.09 4.77
CA GLN A 90 -15.67 9.19 4.49
C GLN A 90 -15.61 7.92 5.36
N VAL A 91 -14.42 7.35 5.59
CA VAL A 91 -14.25 6.24 6.54
C VAL A 91 -14.59 6.66 7.97
N ASP A 92 -14.24 7.88 8.38
CA ASP A 92 -14.64 8.43 9.69
C ASP A 92 -16.16 8.59 9.83
N VAL A 93 -16.86 8.94 8.74
CA VAL A 93 -18.34 8.97 8.71
C VAL A 93 -18.92 7.56 8.92
N LEU A 94 -18.40 6.54 8.24
CA LEU A 94 -18.82 5.14 8.45
C LEU A 94 -18.58 4.70 9.90
N ARG A 95 -17.41 5.04 10.45
CA ARG A 95 -17.06 4.72 11.83
C ARG A 95 -18.02 5.36 12.83
N LEU A 96 -18.38 6.62 12.63
CA LEU A 96 -19.35 7.32 13.48
C LEU A 96 -20.76 6.73 13.34
N ALA A 97 -21.18 6.37 12.13
CA ALA A 97 -22.47 5.72 11.88
C ALA A 97 -22.56 4.37 12.62
N ASN A 98 -21.52 3.54 12.54
CA ASN A 98 -21.44 2.28 13.28
C ASN A 98 -21.49 2.50 14.79
N LEU A 99 -20.74 3.48 15.33
CA LEU A 99 -20.82 3.82 16.75
C LEU A 99 -22.24 4.20 17.18
N ASN A 100 -22.93 5.02 16.39
CA ASN A 100 -24.31 5.41 16.67
C ASN A 100 -25.26 4.21 16.69
N GLN A 101 -25.10 3.25 15.77
CA GLN A 101 -25.88 2.02 15.77
C GLN A 101 -25.63 1.18 17.02
N LEU A 102 -24.38 1.02 17.44
CA LEU A 102 -24.04 0.30 18.67
C LEU A 102 -24.62 0.97 19.92
N LEU A 103 -24.61 2.30 19.97
CA LEU A 103 -25.21 3.07 21.07
C LEU A 103 -26.74 2.89 21.11
N ILE A 104 -27.42 2.98 19.97
CA ILE A 104 -28.87 2.73 19.87
C ILE A 104 -29.18 1.33 20.39
N TYR A 105 -28.47 0.31 19.90
CA TYR A 105 -28.64 -1.06 20.36
C TYR A 105 -28.43 -1.20 21.88
N PHE A 106 -27.40 -0.55 22.43
CA PHE A 106 -27.12 -0.56 23.87
C PHE A 106 -28.27 0.02 24.68
N TYR A 107 -28.82 1.18 24.27
CA TYR A 107 -29.94 1.81 24.97
C TYR A 107 -31.25 1.00 24.83
N ASP A 108 -31.51 0.43 23.66
CA ASP A 108 -32.73 -0.34 23.39
C ASP A 108 -32.76 -1.68 24.12
N ASN A 109 -31.59 -2.27 24.40
CA ASN A 109 -31.47 -3.61 25.00
C ASN A 109 -31.04 -3.59 26.48
N GLY A 110 -30.94 -2.42 27.11
CA GLY A 110 -30.64 -2.30 28.55
C GLY A 110 -29.16 -2.54 28.91
N GLY A 111 -28.26 -2.24 27.97
CA GLY A 111 -26.82 -2.22 28.18
C GLY A 111 -26.06 -3.55 28.31
N PRO A 112 -26.44 -4.63 27.59
CA PRO A 112 -25.62 -5.84 27.55
C PRO A 112 -24.24 -5.53 26.97
N ILE A 113 -23.24 -6.31 27.40
CA ILE A 113 -21.90 -6.25 26.82
C ILE A 113 -22.00 -6.68 25.35
N ILE A 114 -21.54 -5.82 24.46
CA ILE A 114 -21.40 -6.15 23.04
C ILE A 114 -20.06 -6.86 22.88
N GLU A 115 -20.11 -8.16 22.63
CA GLU A 115 -18.90 -8.95 22.34
C GLU A 115 -18.39 -8.64 20.94
N ASP A 116 -17.06 -8.75 20.74
CA ASP A 116 -16.48 -8.61 19.42
C ASP A 116 -17.02 -9.70 18.48
N PRO A 117 -17.40 -9.37 17.23
CA PRO A 117 -17.84 -10.36 16.24
C PRO A 117 -16.83 -11.49 16.02
N VAL A 118 -15.53 -11.17 16.16
CA VAL A 118 -14.44 -12.14 15.98
C VAL A 118 -13.77 -12.44 17.34
N PRO A 119 -13.89 -13.68 17.83
CA PRO A 119 -13.20 -14.10 19.03
C PRO A 119 -11.68 -13.99 18.90
N GLU A 120 -10.99 -13.82 20.03
CA GLU A 120 -9.53 -13.71 20.04
C GLU A 120 -8.86 -14.98 19.45
N GLN A 121 -9.42 -16.16 19.71
CA GLN A 121 -8.88 -17.42 19.19
C GLN A 121 -8.91 -17.47 17.65
N GLU A 122 -10.01 -17.03 17.04
CA GLU A 122 -10.13 -16.93 15.58
C GLU A 122 -9.15 -15.91 15.00
N THR A 123 -9.05 -14.76 15.65
CA THR A 123 -8.09 -13.71 15.28
C THR A 123 -6.65 -14.24 15.25
N ARG A 124 -6.25 -15.03 16.25
CA ARG A 124 -4.91 -15.66 16.28
C ARG A 124 -4.69 -16.63 15.12
N MET A 125 -5.73 -17.31 14.65
CA MET A 125 -5.62 -18.22 13.49
C MET A 125 -5.41 -17.48 12.18
N ILE A 126 -6.09 -16.34 11.98
CA ILE A 126 -6.01 -15.57 10.73
C ILE A 126 -4.85 -14.57 10.70
N MET A 127 -4.30 -14.20 11.86
CA MET A 127 -3.24 -13.20 12.01
C MET A 127 -1.99 -13.41 11.13
N PRO A 128 -1.47 -14.64 10.92
CA PRO A 128 -0.35 -14.85 9.98
C PRO A 128 -0.69 -14.47 8.53
N PHE A 129 -1.92 -14.74 8.10
CA PHE A 129 -2.40 -14.41 6.75
C PHE A 129 -2.63 -12.91 6.62
N PHE A 130 -3.24 -12.29 7.62
CA PHE A 130 -3.40 -10.84 7.72
C PHE A 130 -2.04 -10.14 7.59
N ASN A 131 -1.05 -10.53 8.40
CA ASN A 131 0.30 -9.94 8.36
C ASN A 131 0.94 -10.07 6.98
N ARG A 132 0.78 -11.23 6.33
CA ARG A 132 1.29 -11.45 4.96
C ARG A 132 0.62 -10.51 3.95
N ILE A 133 -0.69 -10.31 4.06
CA ILE A 133 -1.42 -9.37 3.18
C ILE A 133 -0.91 -7.95 3.39
N MET A 134 -0.72 -7.51 4.64
CA MET A 134 -0.22 -6.16 4.95
C MET A 134 1.20 -5.92 4.43
N ILE A 135 2.10 -6.91 4.56
CA ILE A 135 3.45 -6.86 3.98
C ILE A 135 3.38 -6.77 2.44
N ASN A 136 2.46 -7.51 1.81
CA ASN A 136 2.30 -7.47 0.36
C ASN A 136 1.72 -6.14 -0.12
N PHE A 137 0.75 -5.58 0.60
CA PHE A 137 0.20 -4.26 0.33
C PHE A 137 1.32 -3.22 0.28
N GLU A 138 2.16 -3.15 1.31
CA GLU A 138 3.28 -2.21 1.38
C GLU A 138 4.25 -2.40 0.20
N LYS A 139 4.62 -3.64 -0.11
CA LYS A 139 5.50 -3.96 -1.24
C LYS A 139 4.89 -3.55 -2.58
N HIS A 140 3.59 -3.75 -2.77
CA HIS A 140 2.91 -3.39 -4.01
C HIS A 140 2.82 -1.87 -4.18
N ILE A 141 2.49 -1.13 -3.13
CA ILE A 141 2.52 0.34 -3.16
C ILE A 141 3.93 0.83 -3.51
N HIS A 142 4.96 0.32 -2.83
CA HIS A 142 6.34 0.68 -3.13
C HIS A 142 6.71 0.37 -4.58
N ALA A 143 6.34 -0.80 -5.10
CA ALA A 143 6.61 -1.19 -6.47
C ALA A 143 5.92 -0.26 -7.49
N VAL A 144 4.67 0.13 -7.26
CA VAL A 144 3.93 1.08 -8.11
C VAL A 144 4.64 2.43 -8.15
N LEU A 145 5.01 2.98 -7.00
CA LEU A 145 5.70 4.28 -6.91
C LEU A 145 7.08 4.25 -7.59
N MET A 146 7.86 3.18 -7.36
CA MET A 146 9.15 3.00 -8.01
C MET A 146 9.04 2.81 -9.53
N SER A 147 7.96 2.16 -9.99
CA SER A 147 7.66 2.03 -11.42
C SER A 147 7.32 3.39 -12.04
N ALA A 148 6.56 4.21 -11.32
CA ALA A 148 6.22 5.57 -11.74
C ALA A 148 7.47 6.46 -11.83
N ILE A 149 8.33 6.46 -10.81
CA ILE A 149 9.61 7.20 -10.82
C ILE A 149 10.48 6.82 -12.02
N LYS A 150 10.50 5.54 -12.39
CA LYS A 150 11.26 5.02 -13.54
C LYS A 150 10.58 5.30 -14.89
N GLY A 151 9.45 6.01 -14.91
CA GLY A 151 8.67 6.31 -16.12
C GLY A 151 7.98 5.10 -16.74
N LYS A 152 7.89 3.96 -16.02
CA LYS A 152 7.22 2.75 -16.51
C LYS A 152 5.72 2.77 -16.27
N THR A 153 5.29 3.44 -15.19
CA THR A 153 3.88 3.73 -14.92
C THR A 153 3.61 5.19 -15.27
N PRO A 154 2.72 5.52 -16.22
CA PRO A 154 2.32 6.89 -16.50
C PRO A 154 1.75 7.57 -15.25
N SER A 155 2.05 8.85 -15.05
CA SER A 155 1.57 9.61 -13.87
C SER A 155 0.05 9.59 -13.76
N GLY A 156 -0.67 9.74 -14.88
CA GLY A 156 -2.14 9.68 -14.93
C GLY A 156 -2.75 8.32 -14.53
N ASN A 157 -1.97 7.23 -14.50
CA ASN A 157 -2.43 5.91 -14.06
C ASN A 157 -2.07 5.62 -12.60
N LEU A 158 -1.33 6.51 -11.93
CA LEU A 158 -0.79 6.27 -10.60
C LEU A 158 -1.91 6.07 -9.56
N GLU A 159 -2.95 6.89 -9.64
CA GLU A 159 -4.15 6.79 -8.79
C GLU A 159 -4.82 5.43 -8.91
N ALA A 160 -5.20 5.04 -10.13
CA ALA A 160 -5.87 3.78 -10.40
C ALA A 160 -5.04 2.57 -9.94
N CYS A 161 -3.72 2.58 -10.15
CA CYS A 161 -2.84 1.50 -9.69
C CYS A 161 -2.82 1.39 -8.16
N VAL A 162 -2.70 2.52 -7.45
CA VAL A 162 -2.66 2.53 -5.98
C VAL A 162 -4.01 2.15 -5.38
N ASN A 163 -5.10 2.73 -5.88
CA ASN A 163 -6.46 2.39 -5.43
C ASN A 163 -6.78 0.93 -5.71
N GLY A 164 -6.33 0.39 -6.85
CA GLY A 164 -6.45 -1.04 -7.16
C GLY A 164 -5.73 -1.94 -6.16
N VAL A 165 -4.53 -1.55 -5.69
CA VAL A 165 -3.81 -2.27 -4.63
C VAL A 165 -4.58 -2.22 -3.31
N LEU A 166 -5.14 -1.06 -2.95
CA LEU A 166 -5.90 -0.89 -1.72
C LEU A 166 -7.21 -1.71 -1.72
N ILE A 167 -8.00 -1.64 -2.81
CA ILE A 167 -9.23 -2.43 -3.00
C ILE A 167 -8.94 -3.94 -2.93
N SER A 168 -7.89 -4.39 -3.62
CA SER A 168 -7.48 -5.79 -3.60
C SER A 168 -7.06 -6.25 -2.20
N THR A 169 -6.45 -5.34 -1.42
CA THR A 169 -6.05 -5.60 -0.03
C THR A 169 -7.27 -5.76 0.87
N TYR A 170 -8.25 -4.85 0.78
CA TYR A 170 -9.50 -4.99 1.54
C TYR A 170 -10.25 -6.28 1.19
N SER A 171 -10.33 -6.62 -0.10
CA SER A 171 -10.97 -7.87 -0.55
C SER A 171 -10.25 -9.10 0.02
N ALA A 172 -8.91 -9.13 -0.07
CA ALA A 172 -8.13 -10.26 0.45
C ALA A 172 -8.22 -10.40 1.97
N ILE A 173 -8.35 -9.30 2.72
CA ILE A 173 -8.53 -9.35 4.18
C ILE A 173 -9.96 -9.79 4.51
N SER A 174 -10.97 -9.29 3.79
CA SER A 174 -12.37 -9.70 3.93
C SER A 174 -12.52 -11.22 3.84
N ASP A 175 -11.86 -11.85 2.87
CA ASP A 175 -11.89 -13.29 2.65
C ASP A 175 -11.31 -14.13 3.82
N LEU A 176 -10.60 -13.51 4.77
CA LEU A 176 -10.12 -14.19 5.97
C LEU A 176 -11.21 -14.40 7.02
N TYR A 177 -12.28 -13.62 6.98
CA TYR A 177 -13.34 -13.64 7.99
C TYR A 177 -14.52 -14.47 7.52
N GLN A 178 -15.13 -15.21 8.46
CA GLN A 178 -16.43 -15.87 8.23
C GLN A 178 -17.60 -14.97 8.59
N ASP A 179 -17.39 -14.02 9.51
CA ASP A 179 -18.42 -13.07 9.92
C ASP A 179 -18.75 -12.09 8.79
N THR A 180 -20.03 -12.07 8.39
CA THR A 180 -20.51 -11.23 7.29
C THR A 180 -20.45 -9.74 7.60
N THR A 181 -20.51 -9.35 8.88
CA THR A 181 -20.43 -7.94 9.28
C THR A 181 -19.02 -7.41 9.04
N MET A 182 -18.01 -8.20 9.41
CA MET A 182 -16.61 -7.90 9.12
C MET A 182 -16.34 -7.83 7.61
N GLN A 183 -16.86 -8.80 6.85
CA GLN A 183 -16.74 -8.79 5.39
C GLN A 183 -17.35 -7.53 4.77
N ASN A 184 -18.58 -7.18 5.18
CA ASN A 184 -19.26 -5.98 4.69
C ASN A 184 -18.49 -4.70 5.03
N ALA A 185 -17.94 -4.58 6.23
CA ALA A 185 -17.13 -3.42 6.62
C ALA A 185 -15.89 -3.25 5.72
N PHE A 186 -15.22 -4.34 5.31
CA PHE A 186 -14.13 -4.26 4.34
C PHE A 186 -14.62 -3.88 2.93
N MET A 187 -15.79 -4.36 2.53
CA MET A 187 -16.39 -3.99 1.24
C MET A 187 -16.78 -2.52 1.20
N GLU A 188 -17.29 -1.95 2.30
CA GLU A 188 -17.55 -0.51 2.41
C GLU A 188 -16.26 0.33 2.27
N LEU A 189 -15.14 -0.12 2.86
CA LEU A 189 -13.84 0.54 2.64
C LEU A 189 -13.40 0.50 1.16
N ALA A 190 -13.64 -0.63 0.49
CA ALA A 190 -13.37 -0.74 -0.94
C ALA A 190 -14.28 0.18 -1.76
N ASP A 191 -15.56 0.33 -1.39
CA ASP A 191 -16.50 1.24 -2.04
C ASP A 191 -16.13 2.71 -1.87
N VAL A 192 -15.73 3.12 -0.65
CA VAL A 192 -15.15 4.45 -0.43
C VAL A 192 -13.97 4.67 -1.36
N THR A 193 -13.06 3.71 -1.47
CA THR A 193 -11.88 3.84 -2.34
C THR A 193 -12.26 3.97 -3.82
N ARG A 194 -13.30 3.27 -4.29
CA ARG A 194 -13.78 3.35 -5.68
C ARG A 194 -14.38 4.70 -6.03
N GLN A 195 -15.00 5.40 -5.06
CA GLN A 195 -15.60 6.71 -5.29
C GLN A 195 -14.56 7.80 -5.59
N PHE A 196 -13.31 7.58 -5.17
CA PHE A 196 -12.19 8.50 -5.37
C PHE A 196 -11.10 7.92 -6.28
N ALA A 197 -11.47 7.02 -7.21
CA ALA A 197 -10.57 6.39 -8.17
C ALA A 197 -10.80 6.83 -9.61
#